data_AF-A0A497S1N2-F1
#
_entry.id   AF-A0A497S1N2-F1
#
_cell.length_a   1.000
_cell.length_b   1.000
_cell.length_c   1.000
_cell.angle_alpha   90.00
_cell.angle_beta   90.00
_cell.angle_gamma   90.00
#
_symmetry.space_group_name_H-M   'P 1'
#
loop_
_entity.id
_entity.type
_entity.pdbx_description
1 polymer ?
#
loop_
_entity_poly.entity_id
_entity_poly.type
_entity_poly.pdbx_seq_one_letter_code
_entity_poly.pdbx_strand_id
1 'polypeptide(L)'
;MKYLNSICGKIFENRKSVSPVIATVIIVAVTIAIGIAVAFWVSGLLGAIGYGTRPIKLAIYGELQGGGSLLYVRVKNLGGDQVFIDYVMLDGKYHGTITGAYNEENGEDRTITENNEKIAYLKPGETIVLLFTLELNKSEMARIFQPGVSHQITLHTTLGLEFYKELNTVYRLHGSWTLRSGAEGSIDGWVLQGGHAQWSAERGSPSYHIYVCRLDSWTLEDMEIGQTIIIELRARWIQGNDDIMIIFCYDGSGNGYAAWTGIGGYWTSTCYTSLSWFTDYGSSKGFYSGTRCYYSGGSPTCSCCCYPNGTWYIFKVKIKREGENEFIAWYSIGDCPCGQSWKPAGGYIIGDGGSTLYGFYVGIGYWEDPHTGEQAIYQFDYFKIFLEGAPSDPLYETNFDNPDKFHMEWTEEG
;
A
#
# COMPACT_ATOMS: atom_id res chain seq x y z
N MET A 1 -57.38 -71.83 -6.18
CA MET A 1 -56.11 -72.00 -6.92
C MET A 1 -56.24 -71.96 -8.46
N LYS A 2 -57.43 -71.74 -9.07
CA LYS A 2 -57.60 -71.68 -10.55
C LYS A 2 -57.61 -70.28 -11.18
N TYR A 3 -57.69 -69.21 -10.38
CA TYR A 3 -57.76 -67.82 -10.89
C TYR A 3 -56.40 -67.12 -11.05
N LEU A 4 -55.33 -67.62 -10.41
CA LEU A 4 -53.99 -67.02 -10.52
C LEU A 4 -53.22 -67.48 -11.77
N ASN A 5 -53.53 -68.66 -12.32
CA ASN A 5 -52.87 -69.17 -13.53
C ASN A 5 -53.39 -68.56 -14.84
N SER A 6 -54.57 -67.91 -14.83
CA SER A 6 -55.15 -67.30 -16.03
C SER A 6 -54.57 -65.93 -16.37
N ILE A 7 -53.93 -65.26 -15.40
CA ILE A 7 -53.33 -63.93 -15.60
C ILE A 7 -51.86 -64.08 -16.04
N CYS A 8 -51.16 -65.12 -15.57
CA CYS A 8 -49.76 -65.37 -15.91
C CYS A 8 -49.57 -65.93 -17.34
N GLY A 9 -50.56 -66.63 -17.90
CA GLY A 9 -50.49 -67.17 -19.27
C GLY A 9 -50.73 -66.14 -20.38
N LYS A 10 -51.46 -65.05 -20.11
CA LYS A 10 -51.83 -64.05 -21.13
C LYS A 10 -50.78 -62.97 -21.40
N ILE A 11 -49.74 -62.86 -20.56
CA ILE A 11 -48.69 -61.83 -20.73
C ILE A 11 -47.56 -62.30 -21.66
N PHE A 12 -47.36 -63.61 -21.83
CA PHE A 12 -46.28 -64.16 -22.67
C PHE A 12 -46.74 -64.65 -24.06
N GLU A 13 -48.03 -64.64 -24.36
CA GLU A 13 -48.61 -65.19 -25.59
C GLU A 13 -48.88 -64.12 -26.67
N ASN A 14 -48.02 -63.10 -26.74
CA ASN A 14 -48.05 -62.11 -27.81
C ASN A 14 -46.64 -61.74 -28.29
N ARG A 15 -45.76 -62.74 -28.42
CA ARG A 15 -44.51 -62.58 -29.18
C ARG A 15 -44.82 -62.62 -30.67
N LYS A 16 -45.34 -61.52 -31.20
CA LYS A 16 -45.18 -61.24 -32.63
C LYS A 16 -43.68 -61.16 -32.88
N SER A 17 -43.09 -62.21 -33.42
CA SER A 17 -41.70 -62.18 -33.85
C SER A 17 -41.59 -61.06 -34.88
N VAL A 18 -40.83 -60.02 -34.55
CA VAL A 18 -40.47 -58.98 -35.52
C VAL A 18 -39.80 -59.72 -36.68
N SER A 19 -40.24 -59.47 -37.91
CA SER A 19 -39.64 -60.09 -39.09
C SER A 19 -38.12 -59.86 -39.03
N PRO A 20 -37.28 -60.90 -39.24
CA PRO A 20 -35.82 -60.77 -39.17
C PRO A 20 -35.29 -59.60 -40.03
N VAL A 21 -35.97 -59.35 -41.16
CA VAL A 21 -35.65 -58.23 -42.07
C VAL A 21 -35.95 -56.87 -41.41
N ILE A 22 -37.07 -56.74 -40.71
CA ILE A 22 -37.45 -55.49 -40.03
C ILE A 22 -36.48 -55.21 -38.87
N ALA A 23 -36.07 -56.24 -38.14
CA ALA A 23 -35.07 -56.10 -37.08
C ALA A 23 -33.73 -55.57 -37.62
N THR A 24 -33.25 -56.08 -38.76
CA THR A 24 -32.01 -55.60 -39.37
C THR A 24 -32.08 -54.14 -39.81
N VAL A 25 -33.22 -53.69 -40.37
CA VAL A 25 -33.39 -52.30 -40.79
C VAL A 25 -33.38 -51.35 -39.59
N ILE A 26 -34.05 -51.71 -38.49
CA ILE A 26 -34.07 -50.91 -37.26
C ILE A 26 -32.65 -50.81 -36.68
N ILE A 27 -31.93 -51.93 -36.59
CA ILE A 27 -30.56 -51.95 -36.05
C ILE A 27 -29.62 -51.08 -36.89
N VAL A 28 -29.65 -51.20 -38.22
CA VAL A 28 -28.78 -50.39 -39.10
C VAL A 28 -29.12 -48.90 -39.00
N ALA A 29 -30.41 -48.54 -39.00
CA ALA A 29 -30.85 -47.16 -38.88
C ALA A 29 -30.40 -46.52 -37.56
N VAL A 30 -30.59 -47.22 -36.44
CA VAL A 30 -30.15 -46.76 -35.12
C VAL A 30 -28.62 -46.68 -35.04
N THR A 31 -27.91 -47.63 -35.64
CA THR A 31 -26.44 -47.65 -35.65
C THR A 31 -25.88 -46.44 -36.39
N ILE A 32 -26.42 -46.10 -37.57
CA ILE A 32 -26.02 -44.91 -38.32
C ILE A 32 -26.36 -43.64 -37.54
N ALA A 33 -27.56 -43.56 -36.95
CA ALA A 33 -27.98 -42.40 -36.17
C ALA A 33 -27.06 -42.14 -34.97
N ILE A 34 -26.70 -43.19 -34.22
CA ILE A 34 -25.76 -43.08 -33.09
C ILE A 34 -24.37 -42.71 -33.60
N GLY A 35 -23.90 -43.31 -34.71
CA GLY A 35 -22.60 -43.00 -35.30
C GLY A 35 -22.45 -41.52 -35.66
N ILE A 36 -23.49 -40.93 -36.28
CA ILE A 36 -23.52 -39.50 -36.62
C ILE A 36 -23.56 -38.64 -35.35
N ALA A 37 -24.37 -39.01 -34.35
CA ALA A 37 -24.45 -38.28 -33.08
C ALA A 37 -23.11 -38.24 -32.35
N VAL A 38 -22.41 -39.37 -32.27
CA VAL A 38 -21.07 -39.46 -31.65
C VAL A 38 -20.04 -38.68 -32.47
N ALA A 39 -20.06 -38.78 -33.80
CA ALA A 39 -19.14 -38.05 -34.66
C ALA A 39 -19.28 -36.53 -34.50
N PHE A 40 -20.52 -36.01 -34.44
CA PHE A 40 -20.75 -34.59 -34.19
C PHE A 40 -20.42 -34.18 -32.77
N TRP A 41 -20.66 -35.05 -31.78
CA TRP A 41 -20.26 -34.77 -30.40
C TRP A 41 -18.74 -34.67 -30.25
N VAL A 42 -17.99 -35.63 -30.82
CA VAL A 42 -16.52 -35.60 -30.82
C VAL A 42 -15.99 -34.42 -31.63
N SER A 43 -16.58 -34.11 -32.79
CA SER A 43 -16.20 -32.94 -33.57
C SER A 43 -16.48 -31.63 -32.84
N GLY A 44 -17.58 -31.56 -32.07
CA GLY A 44 -17.89 -30.43 -31.20
C GLY A 44 -16.88 -30.27 -30.07
N LEU A 45 -16.47 -31.38 -29.44
CA LEU A 45 -15.38 -31.40 -28.46
C LEU A 45 -14.05 -30.94 -29.08
N LEU A 46 -13.70 -31.45 -30.26
CA LEU A 46 -12.48 -31.07 -30.99
C LEU A 46 -12.50 -29.58 -31.41
N GLY A 47 -13.66 -29.06 -31.81
CA GLY A 47 -13.85 -27.63 -32.09
C GLY A 47 -13.66 -26.76 -30.84
N ALA A 48 -14.15 -27.24 -29.69
CA ALA A 48 -13.97 -26.56 -28.41
C ALA A 48 -12.51 -26.57 -27.93
N ILE A 49 -11.73 -27.62 -28.20
CA ILE A 49 -10.33 -27.75 -27.71
C ILE A 49 -9.26 -27.34 -28.73
N GLY A 50 -9.55 -27.34 -30.04
CA GLY A 50 -8.52 -27.36 -31.09
C GLY A 50 -8.35 -26.08 -31.91
N TYR A 51 -9.39 -25.24 -32.05
CA TYR A 51 -9.35 -24.05 -32.93
C TYR A 51 -9.86 -22.75 -32.27
N GLY A 52 -10.38 -22.81 -31.04
CA GLY A 52 -10.96 -21.67 -30.34
C GLY A 52 -10.43 -21.43 -28.93
N THR A 53 -9.51 -22.26 -28.42
CA THR A 53 -8.90 -22.03 -27.11
C THR A 53 -7.91 -20.90 -27.24
N ARG A 54 -8.33 -19.68 -26.89
CA ARG A 54 -7.39 -18.62 -26.52
C ARG A 54 -6.54 -19.17 -25.37
N PRO A 55 -5.27 -19.56 -25.61
CA PRO A 55 -4.51 -20.25 -24.58
C PRO A 55 -4.37 -19.32 -23.38
N ILE A 56 -4.63 -19.82 -22.18
CA ILE A 56 -4.36 -19.07 -20.96
C ILE A 56 -2.92 -19.36 -20.57
N LYS A 57 -2.08 -18.34 -20.62
CA LYS A 57 -0.66 -18.48 -20.34
C LYS A 57 -0.15 -17.24 -19.64
N LEU A 58 0.28 -17.39 -18.39
CA LEU A 58 0.96 -16.34 -17.64
C LEU A 58 2.46 -16.58 -17.61
N ALA A 59 3.23 -15.50 -17.67
CA ALA A 59 4.65 -15.48 -17.38
C ALA A 59 4.91 -14.57 -16.19
N ILE A 60 5.57 -15.13 -15.19
CA ILE A 60 6.05 -14.40 -14.02
C ILE A 60 7.55 -14.14 -14.24
N TYR A 61 7.99 -12.91 -14.05
CA TYR A 61 9.37 -12.53 -14.37
C TYR A 61 9.90 -11.39 -13.50
N GLY A 62 11.20 -11.14 -13.62
CA GLY A 62 11.92 -10.18 -12.79
C GLY A 62 12.40 -10.80 -11.48
N GLU A 63 12.35 -10.00 -10.42
CA GLU A 63 12.72 -10.37 -9.06
C GLU A 63 11.49 -10.24 -8.17
N LEU A 64 11.41 -11.06 -7.11
CA LEU A 64 10.46 -10.84 -6.04
C LEU A 64 10.96 -9.67 -5.21
N GLN A 65 10.25 -8.56 -5.25
CA GLN A 65 10.64 -7.33 -4.59
C GLN A 65 9.69 -7.02 -3.45
N GLY A 66 10.18 -6.38 -2.40
CA GLY A 66 9.32 -5.98 -1.28
C GLY A 66 10.11 -5.46 -0.09
N GLY A 67 9.34 -4.95 0.87
CA GLY A 67 9.80 -4.45 2.15
C GLY A 67 8.66 -4.54 3.17
N GLY A 68 8.97 -5.01 4.38
CA GLY A 68 7.92 -5.32 5.36
C GLY A 68 6.95 -6.38 4.83
N SER A 69 5.65 -6.23 5.07
CA SER A 69 4.63 -7.19 4.65
C SER A 69 4.18 -7.04 3.19
N LEU A 70 4.63 -6.03 2.45
CA LEU A 70 4.22 -5.76 1.07
C LEU A 70 5.26 -6.30 0.09
N LEU A 71 4.80 -7.07 -0.90
CA LEU A 71 5.61 -7.64 -1.96
C LEU A 71 4.98 -7.31 -3.31
N TYR A 72 5.82 -7.29 -4.35
CA TYR A 72 5.35 -7.17 -5.72
C TYR A 72 6.17 -8.02 -6.70
N VAL A 73 5.48 -8.42 -7.77
CA VAL A 73 6.02 -9.25 -8.84
C VAL A 73 5.46 -8.80 -10.19
N ARG A 74 6.21 -8.98 -11.27
CA ARG A 74 5.74 -8.68 -12.63
C ARG A 74 5.13 -9.91 -13.27
N VAL A 75 3.95 -9.72 -13.84
CA VAL A 75 3.17 -10.78 -14.47
C VAL A 75 2.74 -10.33 -15.86
N LYS A 76 3.01 -11.15 -16.87
CA LYS A 76 2.61 -10.90 -18.25
C LYS A 76 1.64 -11.96 -18.74
N ASN A 77 0.56 -11.51 -19.37
CA ASN A 77 -0.35 -12.40 -20.07
C ASN A 77 0.18 -12.70 -21.48
N LEU A 78 0.75 -13.89 -21.65
CA LEU A 78 1.19 -14.43 -22.95
C LEU A 78 0.06 -15.16 -23.70
N GLY A 79 -1.12 -15.24 -23.07
CA GLY A 79 -2.28 -15.90 -23.59
C GLY A 79 -3.09 -15.07 -24.58
N GLY A 80 -4.12 -15.69 -25.12
CA GLY A 80 -5.06 -15.06 -26.04
C GLY A 80 -6.31 -14.48 -25.37
N ASP A 81 -6.52 -14.74 -24.07
CA ASP A 81 -7.71 -14.31 -23.32
C ASP A 81 -7.36 -13.55 -22.06
N GLN A 82 -8.33 -12.78 -21.54
CA GLN A 82 -8.17 -12.10 -20.26
C GLN A 82 -8.10 -13.12 -19.12
N VAL A 83 -7.18 -12.88 -18.19
CA VAL A 83 -6.94 -13.76 -17.03
C VAL A 83 -7.21 -12.99 -15.76
N PHE A 84 -7.76 -13.68 -14.76
CA PHE A 84 -8.02 -13.15 -13.42
C PHE A 84 -7.25 -13.98 -12.40
N ILE A 85 -6.50 -13.32 -11.53
CA ILE A 85 -5.70 -13.89 -10.45
C ILE A 85 -6.43 -13.57 -9.15
N ASP A 86 -6.82 -14.62 -8.42
CA ASP A 86 -7.59 -14.52 -7.18
C ASP A 86 -6.71 -14.61 -5.93
N TYR A 87 -5.64 -15.41 -5.95
CA TYR A 87 -4.66 -15.40 -4.85
C TYR A 87 -3.22 -15.67 -5.31
N VAL A 88 -2.29 -15.28 -4.44
CA VAL A 88 -0.85 -15.52 -4.58
C VAL A 88 -0.41 -16.46 -3.46
N MET A 89 0.52 -17.38 -3.76
CA MET A 89 1.20 -18.19 -2.76
C MET A 89 2.71 -18.04 -2.89
N LEU A 90 3.39 -18.02 -1.74
CA LEU A 90 4.84 -18.06 -1.64
C LEU A 90 5.29 -19.40 -1.02
N ASP A 91 6.19 -20.09 -1.70
CA ASP A 91 6.75 -21.40 -1.34
C ASP A 91 5.71 -22.50 -1.06
N GLY A 92 4.51 -22.37 -1.66
CA GLY A 92 3.37 -23.25 -1.39
C GLY A 92 2.91 -23.27 0.08
N LYS A 93 3.36 -22.31 0.89
CA LYS A 93 3.08 -22.23 2.33
C LYS A 93 2.34 -20.95 2.69
N TYR A 94 2.81 -19.81 2.21
CA TYR A 94 2.30 -18.52 2.65
C TYR A 94 1.30 -17.97 1.64
N HIS A 95 0.09 -17.68 2.10
CA HIS A 95 -0.95 -17.08 1.27
C HIS A 95 -0.79 -15.57 1.25
N GLY A 96 -0.68 -15.00 0.06
CA GLY A 96 -0.63 -13.58 -0.21
C GLY A 96 -1.99 -13.02 -0.57
N THR A 97 -2.39 -11.97 0.14
CA THR A 97 -3.60 -11.20 -0.17
C THR A 97 -3.25 -10.15 -1.21
N ILE A 98 -3.91 -10.16 -2.36
CA ILE A 98 -3.70 -9.14 -3.40
C ILE A 98 -4.17 -7.80 -2.86
N THR A 99 -3.30 -6.79 -2.92
CA THR A 99 -3.61 -5.42 -2.44
C THR A 99 -3.69 -4.43 -3.59
N GLY A 100 -3.10 -4.74 -4.74
CA GLY A 100 -3.09 -3.88 -5.90
C GLY A 100 -2.58 -4.58 -7.15
N ALA A 101 -2.93 -4.05 -8.31
CA ALA A 101 -2.37 -4.45 -9.59
C ALA A 101 -2.50 -3.28 -10.56
N TYR A 102 -1.46 -2.96 -11.31
CA TYR A 102 -1.51 -1.92 -12.32
C TYR A 102 -0.72 -2.32 -13.56
N ASN A 103 -1.14 -1.82 -14.72
CA ASN A 103 -0.43 -2.05 -15.97
C ASN A 103 0.92 -1.31 -15.95
N GLU A 104 2.01 -2.02 -16.28
CA GLU A 104 3.37 -1.49 -16.16
C GLU A 104 3.67 -0.34 -17.14
N GLU A 105 3.00 -0.29 -18.30
CA GLU A 105 3.29 0.70 -19.35
C GLU A 105 2.53 2.02 -19.15
N ASN A 106 1.31 1.97 -18.61
CA ASN A 106 0.42 3.15 -18.53
C ASN A 106 -0.12 3.46 -17.12
N GLY A 107 0.18 2.63 -16.12
CA GLY A 107 -0.24 2.84 -14.73
C GLY A 107 -1.72 2.64 -14.46
N GLU A 108 -2.52 2.17 -15.42
CA GLU A 108 -3.95 1.92 -15.21
C GLU A 108 -4.16 0.80 -14.19
N ASP A 109 -5.13 1.00 -13.29
CA ASP A 109 -5.55 -0.01 -12.33
C ASP A 109 -6.05 -1.28 -13.05
N ARG A 110 -5.65 -2.41 -12.48
CA ARG A 110 -5.93 -3.77 -12.95
C ARG A 110 -6.50 -4.63 -11.83
N THR A 111 -7.18 -3.99 -10.87
CA THR A 111 -7.93 -4.69 -9.82
C THR A 111 -9.43 -4.63 -10.04
N ILE A 112 -10.12 -5.63 -9.52
CA ILE A 112 -11.57 -5.66 -9.30
C ILE A 112 -11.79 -6.17 -7.88
N THR A 113 -12.83 -5.68 -7.22
CA THR A 113 -13.20 -6.13 -5.87
C THR A 113 -14.43 -7.01 -5.95
N GLU A 114 -14.31 -8.28 -5.55
CA GLU A 114 -15.42 -9.22 -5.41
C GLU A 114 -15.43 -9.76 -3.97
N ASN A 115 -16.58 -9.76 -3.31
CA ASN A 115 -16.73 -10.27 -1.94
C ASN A 115 -15.73 -9.70 -0.91
N ASN A 116 -15.36 -8.42 -1.05
CA ASN A 116 -14.30 -7.73 -0.27
C ASN A 116 -12.86 -8.23 -0.51
N GLU A 117 -12.63 -9.10 -1.50
CA GLU A 117 -11.30 -9.52 -1.92
C GLU A 117 -10.93 -8.84 -3.24
N LYS A 118 -9.67 -8.42 -3.38
CA LYS A 118 -9.17 -7.87 -4.63
C LYS A 118 -8.68 -9.00 -5.52
N ILE A 119 -9.13 -8.98 -6.77
CA ILE A 119 -8.71 -9.88 -7.83
C ILE A 119 -7.96 -9.02 -8.85
N ALA A 120 -6.80 -9.49 -9.32
CA ALA A 120 -6.06 -8.83 -10.37
C ALA A 120 -6.46 -9.37 -11.74
N TYR A 121 -6.64 -8.52 -12.75
CA TYR A 121 -6.95 -8.95 -14.11
C TYR A 121 -5.93 -8.45 -15.12
N LEU A 122 -5.66 -9.23 -16.17
CA LEU A 122 -4.70 -8.88 -17.21
C LEU A 122 -5.27 -9.18 -18.58
N LYS A 123 -5.28 -8.19 -19.48
CA LYS A 123 -5.70 -8.42 -20.88
C LYS A 123 -4.57 -9.12 -21.66
N PRO A 124 -4.88 -9.76 -22.80
CA PRO A 124 -3.87 -10.39 -23.65
C PRO A 124 -2.73 -9.43 -24.02
N GLY A 125 -1.49 -9.87 -23.83
CA GLY A 125 -0.29 -9.11 -24.16
C GLY A 125 0.17 -8.10 -23.10
N GLU A 126 -0.68 -7.76 -22.12
CA GLU A 126 -0.33 -6.80 -21.06
C GLU A 126 0.66 -7.39 -20.04
N THR A 127 1.50 -6.51 -19.51
CA THR A 127 2.21 -6.74 -18.25
C THR A 127 1.56 -5.91 -17.15
N ILE A 128 1.37 -6.53 -15.99
CA ILE A 128 1.06 -5.81 -14.74
C ILE A 128 2.19 -5.96 -13.73
N VAL A 129 2.27 -4.99 -12.82
CA VAL A 129 2.87 -5.16 -11.50
C VAL A 129 1.77 -5.61 -10.56
N LEU A 130 1.93 -6.80 -9.98
CA LEU A 130 1.00 -7.37 -9.01
C LEU A 130 1.55 -7.13 -7.60
N LEU A 131 0.76 -6.49 -6.74
CA LEU A 131 1.08 -6.21 -5.35
C LEU A 131 0.25 -7.11 -4.43
N PHE A 132 0.92 -7.69 -3.45
CA PHE A 132 0.27 -8.54 -2.47
C PHE A 132 0.96 -8.42 -1.11
N THR A 133 0.22 -8.71 -0.06
CA THR A 133 0.73 -8.71 1.32
C THR A 133 0.79 -10.10 1.90
N LEU A 134 1.80 -10.37 2.71
CA LEU A 134 1.93 -11.59 3.51
C LEU A 134 1.77 -11.26 4.99
N GLU A 135 0.83 -11.93 5.65
CA GLU A 135 0.64 -11.83 7.10
C GLU A 135 1.49 -12.87 7.82
N LEU A 136 2.78 -12.56 8.00
CA LEU A 136 3.73 -13.45 8.66
C LEU A 136 4.32 -12.80 9.90
N ASN A 137 4.74 -13.64 10.85
CA ASN A 137 5.54 -13.13 11.94
C ASN A 137 6.89 -12.63 11.40
N LYS A 138 7.48 -11.71 12.16
CA LYS A 138 8.72 -11.03 11.83
C LYS A 138 9.89 -11.98 11.49
N SER A 139 10.02 -13.10 12.20
CA SER A 139 11.13 -14.03 11.99
C SER A 139 11.03 -14.76 10.65
N GLU A 140 9.80 -15.00 10.18
CA GLU A 140 9.54 -15.57 8.86
C GLU A 140 9.69 -14.51 7.76
N MET A 141 9.20 -13.29 7.97
CA MET A 141 9.43 -12.17 7.05
C MET A 141 10.93 -11.89 6.82
N ALA A 142 11.73 -11.89 7.89
CA ALA A 142 13.17 -11.67 7.78
C ALA A 142 13.87 -12.78 6.97
N ARG A 143 13.36 -14.01 7.01
CA ARG A 143 13.89 -15.12 6.20
C ARG A 143 13.59 -14.96 4.73
N ILE A 144 12.44 -14.37 4.39
CA ILE A 144 12.05 -14.15 3.00
C ILE A 144 13.05 -13.22 2.29
N PHE A 145 13.48 -12.18 3.00
CA PHE A 145 14.39 -11.16 2.46
C PHE A 145 15.87 -11.43 2.74
N GLN A 146 16.24 -12.66 3.13
CA GLN A 146 17.66 -13.00 3.30
C GLN A 146 18.39 -12.92 1.95
N PRO A 147 19.55 -12.24 1.89
CA PRO A 147 20.31 -12.14 0.65
C PRO A 147 20.64 -13.53 0.09
N GLY A 148 20.40 -13.72 -1.20
CA GLY A 148 20.70 -14.98 -1.89
C GLY A 148 19.65 -16.08 -1.73
N VAL A 149 18.48 -15.77 -1.16
CA VAL A 149 17.34 -16.70 -1.11
C VAL A 149 16.44 -16.48 -2.32
N SER A 150 16.04 -17.59 -2.94
CA SER A 150 15.04 -17.63 -4.01
C SER A 150 13.74 -18.23 -3.45
N HIS A 151 12.61 -17.68 -3.87
CA HIS A 151 11.28 -18.15 -3.46
C HIS A 151 10.45 -18.52 -4.68
N GLN A 152 9.58 -19.52 -4.50
CA GLN A 152 8.59 -19.87 -5.50
C GLN A 152 7.35 -19.01 -5.31
N ILE A 153 7.05 -18.15 -6.28
CA ILE A 153 5.75 -17.50 -6.40
C ILE A 153 4.83 -18.43 -7.21
N THR A 154 3.63 -18.66 -6.69
CA THR A 154 2.53 -19.33 -7.38
C THR A 154 1.36 -18.38 -7.48
N LEU A 155 0.83 -18.21 -8.69
CA LEU A 155 -0.35 -17.42 -9.00
C LEU A 155 -1.47 -18.40 -9.34
N HIS A 156 -2.56 -18.33 -8.59
CA HIS A 156 -3.78 -19.05 -8.91
C HIS A 156 -4.73 -18.14 -9.67
N THR A 157 -5.50 -18.74 -10.56
CA THR A 157 -6.46 -18.02 -11.40
C THR A 157 -7.88 -18.47 -11.07
N THR A 158 -8.87 -17.62 -11.31
CA THR A 158 -10.29 -17.96 -11.06
C THR A 158 -10.79 -19.16 -11.88
N LEU A 159 -10.04 -19.56 -12.91
CA LEU A 159 -10.29 -20.74 -13.74
C LEU A 159 -9.68 -22.03 -13.17
N GLY A 160 -9.03 -21.97 -12.00
CA GLY A 160 -8.38 -23.11 -11.35
C GLY A 160 -7.03 -23.49 -11.95
N LEU A 161 -6.42 -22.61 -12.74
CA LEU A 161 -5.06 -22.82 -13.27
C LEU A 161 -4.03 -22.15 -12.37
N GLU A 162 -2.92 -22.84 -12.15
CA GLU A 162 -1.79 -22.34 -11.37
C GLU A 162 -0.57 -22.12 -12.25
N PHE A 163 0.10 -20.99 -12.03
CA PHE A 163 1.36 -20.64 -12.68
C PHE A 163 2.40 -20.35 -11.62
N TYR A 164 3.56 -21.00 -11.70
CA TYR A 164 4.62 -20.82 -10.71
C TYR A 164 5.95 -20.41 -11.34
N LYS A 165 6.76 -19.70 -10.55
CA LYS A 165 8.11 -19.32 -10.91
C LYS A 165 8.96 -19.11 -9.67
N GLU A 166 10.19 -19.63 -9.72
CA GLU A 166 11.22 -19.33 -8.75
C GLU A 166 11.90 -18.00 -9.11
N LEU A 167 11.92 -17.07 -8.14
CA LEU A 167 12.46 -15.72 -8.28
C LEU A 167 13.46 -15.45 -7.17
N ASN A 168 14.52 -14.74 -7.49
CA ASN A 168 15.40 -14.19 -6.46
C ASN A 168 14.67 -13.08 -5.72
N THR A 169 14.91 -13.02 -4.41
CA THR A 169 14.31 -11.99 -3.57
C THR A 169 15.27 -10.82 -3.44
N VAL A 170 14.76 -9.64 -3.73
CA VAL A 170 15.48 -8.38 -3.52
C VAL A 170 14.70 -7.57 -2.52
N TYR A 171 15.30 -7.43 -1.34
CA TYR A 171 14.83 -6.45 -0.38
C TYR A 171 14.98 -5.06 -0.99
N ARG A 172 13.85 -4.38 -1.16
CA ARG A 172 13.81 -2.95 -1.44
C ARG A 172 13.40 -2.31 -0.13
N LEU A 173 14.16 -1.31 0.33
CA LEU A 173 13.81 -0.50 1.50
C LEU A 173 12.47 0.18 1.21
N HIS A 174 11.40 -0.49 1.58
CA HIS A 174 10.06 0.06 1.82
C HIS A 174 9.86 0.00 3.34
N GLY A 175 10.85 0.55 4.03
CA GLY A 175 11.14 0.30 5.44
C GLY A 175 10.61 1.38 6.35
N SER A 176 9.81 2.32 5.86
CA SER A 176 9.14 3.29 6.72
C SER A 176 7.93 3.97 6.06
N TRP A 177 7.67 3.71 4.78
CA TRP A 177 6.54 4.29 4.06
C TRP A 177 5.89 3.21 3.19
N THR A 178 4.81 2.60 3.67
CA THR A 178 3.98 1.71 2.83
C THR A 178 2.75 2.47 2.34
N LEU A 179 2.59 2.63 1.03
CA LEU A 179 1.38 3.15 0.38
C LEU A 179 0.29 2.05 0.40
N ARG A 180 -0.68 2.13 1.32
CA ARG A 180 -1.87 1.27 1.27
C ARG A 180 -3.04 2.01 0.62
N SER A 181 -3.74 1.34 -0.29
CA SER A 181 -5.08 1.77 -0.69
C SER A 181 -6.08 1.34 0.38
N GLY A 182 -6.57 2.29 1.17
CA GLY A 182 -7.65 2.10 2.14
C GLY A 182 -7.30 1.25 3.36
N ALA A 183 -7.71 1.71 4.54
CA ALA A 183 -7.98 0.79 5.65
C ALA A 183 -9.22 -0.05 5.30
N GLU A 184 -9.40 -1.25 5.87
CA GLU A 184 -10.67 -1.98 5.82
C GLU A 184 -11.80 -1.02 6.24
N GLY A 185 -12.63 -0.61 5.28
CA GLY A 185 -13.78 0.28 5.48
C GLY A 185 -13.57 1.78 5.24
N SER A 186 -12.40 2.27 4.78
CA SER A 186 -12.24 3.70 4.45
C SER A 186 -12.50 4.01 2.97
N ILE A 187 -13.41 4.96 2.69
CA ILE A 187 -13.79 5.42 1.35
C ILE A 187 -12.86 6.51 0.75
N ASP A 188 -11.80 6.91 1.45
CA ASP A 188 -10.91 8.00 1.04
C ASP A 188 -9.43 7.62 1.23
N GLY A 189 -8.61 7.81 0.17
CA GLY A 189 -7.16 8.12 0.17
C GLY A 189 -6.11 7.03 0.51
N TRP A 190 -4.86 7.33 0.14
CA TRP A 190 -3.67 6.49 0.36
C TRP A 190 -3.09 6.66 1.77
N VAL A 191 -2.83 5.55 2.45
CA VAL A 191 -2.20 5.50 3.78
C VAL A 191 -0.70 5.37 3.59
N LEU A 192 0.09 6.19 4.28
CA LEU A 192 1.54 5.99 4.38
C LEU A 192 1.83 5.44 5.78
N GLN A 193 2.26 4.19 5.82
CA GLN A 193 2.54 3.49 7.08
C GLN A 193 4.02 3.52 7.42
N GLY A 194 4.32 4.10 8.58
CA GLY A 194 5.58 3.91 9.31
C GLY A 194 5.58 2.59 10.07
N GLY A 195 6.75 1.96 10.18
CA GLY A 195 6.83 0.75 10.98
C GLY A 195 8.24 0.22 11.16
N HIS A 196 8.70 0.25 12.40
CA HIS A 196 9.71 -0.67 12.87
C HIS A 196 9.08 -1.96 13.41
N ALA A 197 9.60 -3.09 12.94
CA ALA A 197 9.48 -4.35 13.62
C ALA A 197 10.62 -4.49 14.65
N GLN A 198 10.57 -3.91 15.85
CA GLN A 198 11.51 -4.14 17.00
C GLN A 198 12.93 -4.71 16.66
N TRP A 199 13.78 -4.09 15.85
CA TRP A 199 15.15 -4.60 15.65
C TRP A 199 15.98 -4.20 16.87
N SER A 200 15.94 -5.05 17.90
CA SER A 200 17.00 -5.12 18.90
C SER A 200 17.25 -3.84 19.71
N ALA A 201 16.28 -2.93 19.84
CA ALA A 201 16.36 -1.92 20.88
C ALA A 201 16.28 -2.66 22.23
N GLU A 202 17.41 -2.69 22.94
CA GLU A 202 17.47 -3.26 24.28
C GLU A 202 16.37 -2.63 25.13
N ARG A 203 15.64 -3.47 25.87
CA ARG A 203 14.58 -3.04 26.78
C ARG A 203 15.18 -2.04 27.78
N GLY A 204 14.94 -0.75 27.57
CA GLY A 204 15.51 0.35 28.38
C GLY A 204 16.43 1.33 27.65
N SER A 205 16.68 1.18 26.34
CA SER A 205 17.37 2.20 25.55
C SER A 205 16.35 3.21 24.97
N PRO A 206 16.53 4.54 25.15
CA PRO A 206 15.71 5.59 24.54
C PRO A 206 16.07 5.75 23.06
N SER A 207 16.14 4.63 22.33
CA SER A 207 16.49 4.58 20.91
C SER A 207 15.26 4.98 20.11
N TYR A 208 15.12 6.28 19.97
CA TYR A 208 14.20 6.98 19.11
C TYR A 208 14.61 6.81 17.65
N HIS A 209 13.72 6.26 16.81
CA HIS A 209 13.98 6.09 15.38
C HIS A 209 13.27 7.20 14.61
N ILE A 210 14.02 7.95 13.79
CA ILE A 210 13.46 8.97 12.90
C ILE A 210 13.57 8.41 11.50
N TYR A 211 12.45 8.37 10.81
CA TYR A 211 12.41 8.01 9.40
C TYR A 211 12.04 9.25 8.59
N VAL A 212 12.80 9.50 7.55
CA VAL A 212 12.72 10.70 6.73
C VAL A 212 12.34 10.31 5.31
N CYS A 213 11.34 10.97 4.75
CA CYS A 213 11.12 10.97 3.32
C CYS A 213 11.41 12.38 2.81
N ARG A 214 12.51 12.49 2.07
CA ARG A 214 13.07 13.74 1.58
C ARG A 214 12.54 14.05 0.18
N LEU A 215 12.14 15.28 -0.05
CA LEU A 215 11.78 15.79 -1.37
C LEU A 215 13.04 16.16 -2.16
N ASP A 216 13.24 15.52 -3.31
CA ASP A 216 14.35 15.77 -4.24
C ASP A 216 14.05 16.87 -5.26
N SER A 217 12.79 17.03 -5.62
CA SER A 217 12.38 17.95 -6.70
C SER A 217 12.33 19.42 -6.29
N TRP A 218 12.50 19.72 -4.99
CA TRP A 218 12.49 21.08 -4.47
C TRP A 218 13.31 21.21 -3.17
N THR A 219 14.06 22.31 -3.02
CA THR A 219 14.89 22.57 -1.83
C THR A 219 14.79 24.04 -1.36
N LEU A 220 15.22 24.31 -0.12
CA LEU A 220 15.30 25.67 0.41
C LEU A 220 16.30 26.58 -0.34
N GLU A 221 17.20 26.02 -1.17
CA GLU A 221 18.07 26.83 -2.03
C GLU A 221 17.29 27.58 -3.11
N ASP A 222 16.13 27.05 -3.50
CA ASP A 222 15.24 27.63 -4.51
C ASP A 222 14.58 28.95 -4.03
N MET A 223 14.74 29.30 -2.75
CA MET A 223 14.22 30.53 -2.17
C MET A 223 15.17 31.71 -2.41
N GLU A 224 14.66 32.85 -2.87
CA GLU A 224 15.39 34.12 -2.87
C GLU A 224 15.57 34.67 -1.44
N ILE A 225 16.61 35.48 -1.23
CA ILE A 225 16.80 36.18 0.04
C ILE A 225 15.63 37.15 0.26
N GLY A 226 15.00 37.09 1.44
CA GLY A 226 13.81 37.84 1.79
C GLY A 226 12.50 37.10 1.50
N GLN A 227 12.55 35.96 0.81
CA GLN A 227 11.38 35.17 0.45
C GLN A 227 10.87 34.33 1.64
N THR A 228 9.55 34.20 1.73
CA THR A 228 8.88 33.36 2.73
C THR A 228 8.02 32.31 2.03
N ILE A 229 8.27 31.05 2.38
CA ILE A 229 7.46 29.91 1.95
C ILE A 229 6.61 29.37 3.10
N ILE A 230 5.58 28.64 2.73
CA ILE A 230 4.79 27.79 3.61
C ILE A 230 4.82 26.38 3.05
N ILE A 231 5.24 25.45 3.89
CA ILE A 231 5.11 24.01 3.69
C ILE A 231 3.82 23.59 4.39
N GLU A 232 2.92 22.94 3.67
CA GLU A 232 1.62 22.53 4.16
C GLU A 232 1.40 21.04 3.93
N LEU A 233 1.08 20.33 5.00
CA LEU A 233 0.79 18.91 5.01
C LEU A 233 -0.62 18.68 5.54
N ARG A 234 -1.47 18.03 4.74
CA ARG A 234 -2.78 17.56 5.20
C ARG A 234 -2.72 16.07 5.50
N ALA A 235 -2.93 15.73 6.77
CA ALA A 235 -2.85 14.36 7.27
C ALA A 235 -3.98 14.05 8.26
N ARG A 236 -4.28 12.75 8.45
CA ARG A 236 -5.14 12.24 9.52
C ARG A 236 -4.44 11.09 10.25
N TRP A 237 -4.58 11.07 11.56
CA TRP A 237 -4.10 9.96 12.40
C TRP A 237 -5.16 8.86 12.47
N ILE A 238 -4.76 7.63 12.21
CA ILE A 238 -5.64 6.45 12.18
C ILE A 238 -5.42 5.56 13.40
N GLN A 239 -4.15 5.26 13.72
CA GLN A 239 -3.79 4.28 14.74
C GLN A 239 -2.36 4.52 15.26
N GLY A 240 -2.02 3.96 16.42
CA GLY A 240 -0.68 3.90 17.01
C GLY A 240 -0.26 5.20 17.68
N ASN A 241 0.95 5.22 18.26
CA ASN A 241 1.39 6.26 19.19
C ASN A 241 2.76 6.82 18.80
N ASP A 242 2.82 7.63 17.75
CA ASP A 242 4.06 8.23 17.25
C ASP A 242 3.85 9.72 16.92
N ASP A 243 4.94 10.41 16.60
CA ASP A 243 4.90 11.83 16.22
C ASP A 243 5.14 11.97 14.70
N ILE A 244 4.33 12.80 14.04
CA ILE A 244 4.54 13.16 12.63
C ILE A 244 5.35 14.45 12.52
N MET A 245 6.18 14.55 11.49
CA MET A 245 7.14 15.63 11.31
C MET A 245 7.07 16.25 9.91
N ILE A 246 7.22 17.57 9.84
CA ILE A 246 7.69 18.27 8.64
C ILE A 246 9.16 18.58 8.88
N ILE A 247 10.01 18.08 7.99
CA ILE A 247 11.46 18.21 8.06
C ILE A 247 11.90 19.33 7.14
N PHE A 248 12.89 20.09 7.58
CA PHE A 248 13.51 21.18 6.84
C PHE A 248 14.98 21.34 7.24
N CYS A 249 15.75 21.99 6.38
CA CYS A 249 17.19 22.14 6.54
C CYS A 249 17.91 20.80 6.81
N TYR A 250 17.50 19.75 6.09
CA TYR A 250 18.02 18.40 6.21
C TYR A 250 19.19 18.16 5.24
N ASP A 251 20.19 17.40 5.66
CA ASP A 251 21.42 17.15 4.88
C ASP A 251 21.41 15.89 4.01
N GLY A 252 20.38 15.05 4.12
CA GLY A 252 20.38 13.74 3.45
C GLY A 252 21.28 12.70 4.15
N SER A 253 21.67 12.95 5.40
CA SER A 253 22.63 12.14 6.16
C SER A 253 22.30 12.13 7.66
N GLY A 254 21.01 12.17 8.00
CA GLY A 254 20.53 12.01 9.37
C GLY A 254 20.56 13.27 10.24
N ASN A 255 20.88 14.45 9.70
CA ASN A 255 20.89 15.69 10.47
C ASN A 255 19.97 16.75 9.87
N GLY A 256 19.15 17.38 10.71
CA GLY A 256 18.18 18.35 10.24
C GLY A 256 17.35 19.00 11.33
N TYR A 257 16.32 19.71 10.88
CA TYR A 257 15.35 20.36 11.74
C TYR A 257 13.96 19.80 11.44
N ALA A 258 13.13 19.71 12.46
CA ALA A 258 11.76 19.21 12.36
C ALA A 258 10.82 20.10 13.16
N ALA A 259 9.68 20.41 12.55
CA ALA A 259 8.48 20.69 13.32
C ALA A 259 7.75 19.36 13.47
N TRP A 260 7.47 18.95 14.70
CA TRP A 260 6.79 17.68 14.96
C TRP A 260 5.58 17.89 15.83
N THR A 261 4.59 17.01 15.63
CA THR A 261 3.38 16.98 16.42
C THR A 261 3.05 15.55 16.84
N GLY A 262 2.85 15.37 18.14
CA GLY A 262 2.36 14.13 18.72
C GLY A 262 0.86 14.09 18.82
N ILE A 263 0.28 13.04 18.26
CA ILE A 263 -1.16 12.79 18.24
C ILE A 263 -1.39 11.41 18.88
N GLY A 264 -2.03 11.39 20.06
CA GLY A 264 -2.44 10.14 20.72
C GLY A 264 -1.53 9.61 21.85
N GLY A 265 -0.50 10.34 22.29
CA GLY A 265 0.54 9.80 23.19
C GLY A 265 0.08 9.02 24.44
N TYR A 266 0.66 7.82 24.62
CA TYR A 266 0.52 6.91 25.77
C TYR A 266 0.96 7.54 27.11
N TRP A 267 1.90 8.49 27.07
CA TRP A 267 2.56 9.04 28.27
C TRP A 267 1.92 10.30 28.84
N THR A 268 1.19 11.07 28.04
CA THR A 268 0.84 12.44 28.43
C THR A 268 -0.65 12.73 28.43
N SER A 269 -1.51 11.91 27.80
CA SER A 269 -2.90 12.30 27.52
C SER A 269 -3.00 13.70 26.90
N THR A 270 -1.91 14.13 26.24
CA THR A 270 -1.75 15.47 25.68
C THR A 270 -1.27 15.41 24.25
N CYS A 271 -1.84 16.27 23.39
CA CYS A 271 -1.23 16.58 22.11
C CYS A 271 -0.19 17.68 22.29
N TYR A 272 0.94 17.54 21.60
CA TYR A 272 2.11 18.38 21.78
C TYR A 272 2.80 18.64 20.45
N THR A 273 3.12 19.90 20.17
CA THR A 273 3.80 20.32 18.94
C THR A 273 5.01 21.18 19.28
N SER A 274 6.14 20.90 18.65
CA SER A 274 7.43 21.51 18.96
C SER A 274 8.30 21.67 17.71
N LEU A 275 9.25 22.61 17.78
CA LEU A 275 10.40 22.60 16.90
C LEU A 275 11.57 21.88 17.59
N SER A 276 12.29 21.06 16.85
CA SER A 276 13.49 20.36 17.31
C SER A 276 14.50 20.23 16.18
N TRP A 277 15.77 20.08 16.55
CA TRP A 277 16.80 19.62 15.62
C TRP A 277 17.18 18.21 16.04
N PHE A 278 17.58 17.42 15.05
CA PHE A 278 17.99 16.04 15.22
C PHE A 278 19.34 15.83 14.53
N THR A 279 20.07 14.84 15.01
CA THR A 279 21.34 14.39 14.44
C THR A 279 21.40 12.88 14.45
N ASP A 280 22.30 12.35 13.62
CA ASP A 280 22.62 10.92 13.42
C ASP A 280 22.95 10.14 14.72
N TYR A 281 23.11 10.85 15.86
CA TYR A 281 23.40 10.29 17.19
C TYR A 281 22.24 10.41 18.19
N GLY A 282 20.99 10.55 17.73
CA GLY A 282 19.81 10.32 18.57
C GLY A 282 19.53 11.41 19.62
N SER A 283 20.16 12.59 19.52
CA SER A 283 19.76 13.73 20.35
C SER A 283 18.77 14.61 19.58
N SER A 284 17.48 14.47 19.88
CA SER A 284 16.53 15.56 19.67
C SER A 284 16.61 16.49 20.89
N LYS A 285 17.01 17.74 20.68
CA LYS A 285 16.78 18.79 21.68
C LYS A 285 15.64 19.65 21.18
N GLY A 286 14.45 19.44 21.75
CA GLY A 286 13.36 20.39 21.58
C GLY A 286 13.82 21.75 22.09
N PHE A 287 13.99 22.71 21.19
CA PHE A 287 14.46 24.05 21.52
C PHE A 287 13.31 25.03 21.69
N TYR A 288 12.11 24.68 21.22
CA TYR A 288 10.90 25.45 21.48
C TYR A 288 9.67 24.55 21.67
N SER A 289 9.26 24.40 22.94
CA SER A 289 8.06 23.68 23.37
C SER A 289 6.87 24.64 23.50
N GLY A 290 6.04 24.77 22.46
CA GLY A 290 5.04 25.84 22.41
C GLY A 290 3.70 25.54 23.07
N THR A 291 3.21 24.29 23.05
CA THR A 291 1.84 23.99 23.50
C THR A 291 1.70 22.55 24.01
N ARG A 292 1.30 22.39 25.28
CA ARG A 292 0.82 21.12 25.86
C ARG A 292 -0.70 21.21 26.03
N CYS A 293 -1.47 20.43 25.28
CA CYS A 293 -2.92 20.35 25.46
C CYS A 293 -3.27 19.08 26.24
N TYR A 294 -3.66 19.15 27.52
CA TYR A 294 -4.00 17.96 28.31
C TYR A 294 -5.51 17.72 28.47
N TYR A 295 -5.87 16.44 28.58
CA TYR A 295 -7.20 16.01 29.02
C TYR A 295 -7.22 15.90 30.55
N SER A 296 -7.89 16.82 31.23
CA SER A 296 -8.11 16.75 32.68
C SER A 296 -9.61 16.78 32.98
N GLY A 297 -10.13 15.72 33.62
CA GLY A 297 -11.48 15.74 34.19
C GLY A 297 -12.63 15.80 33.19
N GLY A 298 -12.47 15.27 31.97
CA GLY A 298 -13.56 15.20 30.97
C GLY A 298 -13.84 16.52 30.24
N SER A 299 -12.98 17.54 30.40
CA SER A 299 -13.03 18.77 29.60
C SER A 299 -11.63 19.12 29.05
N PRO A 300 -11.47 19.25 27.72
CA PRO A 300 -10.19 19.64 27.13
C PRO A 300 -9.87 21.09 27.48
N THR A 301 -8.74 21.33 28.16
CA THR A 301 -8.33 22.69 28.57
C THR A 301 -7.58 23.45 27.46
N CYS A 302 -7.28 22.80 26.34
CA CYS A 302 -7.02 23.42 25.05
C CYS A 302 -7.57 22.51 23.94
N SER A 303 -8.73 22.85 23.39
CA SER A 303 -9.44 22.06 22.39
C SER A 303 -8.83 22.11 20.98
N CYS A 304 -7.72 22.82 20.79
CA CYS A 304 -7.19 23.17 19.47
C CYS A 304 -6.14 22.22 18.90
N CYS A 305 -5.58 21.31 19.70
CA CYS A 305 -4.54 20.37 19.24
C CYS A 305 -4.89 18.89 19.48
N CYS A 306 -5.99 18.61 20.18
CA CYS A 306 -6.46 17.24 20.39
C CYS A 306 -7.38 16.83 19.24
N TYR A 307 -6.80 16.24 18.19
CA TYR A 307 -7.58 15.69 17.08
C TYR A 307 -8.18 14.35 17.49
N PRO A 308 -9.51 14.17 17.37
CA PRO A 308 -10.11 12.86 17.47
C PRO A 308 -9.52 11.92 16.42
N ASN A 309 -9.49 10.62 16.72
CA ASN A 309 -9.11 9.59 15.75
C ASN A 309 -9.87 9.79 14.42
N GLY A 310 -9.15 9.69 13.29
CA GLY A 310 -9.71 9.78 11.95
C GLY A 310 -9.98 11.22 11.46
N THR A 311 -9.66 12.24 12.26
CA THR A 311 -9.88 13.65 11.88
C THR A 311 -8.72 14.17 11.02
N TRP A 312 -9.05 14.81 9.90
CA TRP A 312 -8.09 15.54 9.08
C TRP A 312 -7.62 16.82 9.77
N TYR A 313 -6.32 17.06 9.74
CA TYR A 313 -5.69 18.29 10.19
C TYR A 313 -4.69 18.80 9.16
N ILE A 314 -4.43 20.10 9.20
CA ILE A 314 -3.44 20.76 8.35
C ILE A 314 -2.26 21.17 9.22
N PHE A 315 -1.08 20.62 8.96
CA PHE A 315 0.15 20.99 9.62
C PHE A 315 0.97 21.90 8.70
N LYS A 316 1.33 23.09 9.19
CA LYS A 316 2.08 24.09 8.42
C LYS A 316 3.41 24.42 9.07
N VAL A 317 4.44 24.55 8.24
CA VAL A 317 5.73 25.14 8.61
C VAL A 317 5.98 26.34 7.70
N LYS A 318 6.26 27.50 8.29
CA LYS A 318 6.66 28.69 7.55
C LYS A 318 8.16 28.87 7.68
N ILE A 319 8.83 29.14 6.56
CA ILE A 319 10.27 29.36 6.52
C ILE A 319 10.52 30.66 5.75
N LYS A 320 11.27 31.56 6.37
CA LYS A 320 11.76 32.79 5.73
C LYS A 320 13.28 32.70 5.58
N ARG A 321 13.79 33.00 4.39
CA ARG A 321 15.23 33.15 4.14
C ARG A 321 15.62 34.61 4.36
N GLU A 322 16.47 34.90 5.35
CA GLU A 322 16.95 36.26 5.65
C GLU A 322 18.34 36.54 5.04
N GLY A 323 19.11 35.49 4.76
CA GLY A 323 20.46 35.59 4.20
C GLY A 323 20.86 34.34 3.40
N GLU A 324 22.13 34.25 3.00
CA GLU A 324 22.61 33.10 2.22
C GLU A 324 22.38 31.77 2.94
N ASN A 325 22.61 31.73 4.26
CA ASN A 325 22.46 30.55 5.12
C ASN A 325 21.68 30.87 6.41
N GLU A 326 20.81 31.88 6.36
CA GLU A 326 20.04 32.35 7.52
C GLU A 326 18.55 32.15 7.25
N PHE A 327 17.93 31.31 8.08
CA PHE A 327 16.53 30.94 7.95
C PHE A 327 15.81 31.14 9.28
N ILE A 328 14.55 31.55 9.20
CA ILE A 328 13.66 31.64 10.37
C ILE A 328 12.47 30.73 10.14
N ALA A 329 12.18 29.88 11.12
CA ALA A 329 11.11 28.88 11.06
C ALA A 329 9.98 29.18 12.07
N TRP A 330 8.75 28.89 11.64
CA TRP A 330 7.54 28.87 12.46
C TRP A 330 6.74 27.61 12.15
N TYR A 331 5.85 27.22 13.05
CA TYR A 331 4.87 26.17 12.81
C TYR A 331 3.46 26.59 13.23
N SER A 332 2.46 25.91 12.66
CA SER A 332 1.06 26.00 13.05
C SER A 332 0.36 24.68 12.75
N ILE A 333 -0.63 24.30 13.57
CA ILE A 333 -1.42 23.08 13.34
C ILE A 333 -2.93 23.42 13.39
N GLY A 334 -3.64 23.01 12.34
CA GLY A 334 -5.10 22.99 12.22
C GLY A 334 -5.78 24.14 11.48
N ASP A 335 -7.02 23.85 11.04
CA ASP A 335 -8.12 24.78 10.79
C ASP A 335 -8.88 25.05 12.10
N CYS A 336 -8.21 25.53 13.15
CA CYS A 336 -8.90 25.78 14.42
C CYS A 336 -9.98 26.87 14.23
N PRO A 337 -11.22 26.70 14.73
CA PRO A 337 -12.23 27.76 14.81
C PRO A 337 -11.76 29.02 15.56
N CYS A 338 -10.62 28.91 16.25
CA CYS A 338 -9.98 29.95 17.03
C CYS A 338 -8.92 30.78 16.28
N GLY A 339 -8.59 30.46 15.01
CA GLY A 339 -7.63 31.25 14.22
C GLY A 339 -6.20 31.23 14.77
N GLN A 340 -5.60 30.04 14.93
CA GLN A 340 -4.28 29.85 15.55
C GLN A 340 -3.19 30.69 14.86
N SER A 341 -2.41 31.42 15.67
CA SER A 341 -1.27 32.24 15.23
C SER A 341 -0.01 31.38 15.11
N TRP A 342 0.85 31.66 14.11
CA TRP A 342 2.18 31.06 13.96
C TRP A 342 2.99 31.04 15.27
N LYS A 343 3.67 29.93 15.57
CA LYS A 343 4.52 29.77 16.75
C LYS A 343 5.97 29.44 16.37
N PRO A 344 6.97 29.91 17.13
CA PRO A 344 6.92 31.01 18.11
C PRO A 344 6.58 32.36 17.45
N ALA A 345 6.04 33.34 18.19
CA ALA A 345 5.61 34.61 17.59
C ALA A 345 6.74 35.37 16.85
N GLY A 346 7.99 35.28 17.35
CA GLY A 346 9.17 35.88 16.73
C GLY A 346 9.90 35.00 15.70
N GLY A 347 9.46 33.76 15.52
CA GLY A 347 10.19 32.77 14.73
C GLY A 347 11.39 32.21 15.46
N TYR A 348 11.87 31.08 14.99
CA TYR A 348 13.10 30.45 15.47
C TYR A 348 14.18 30.59 14.40
N ILE A 349 15.32 31.18 14.74
CA ILE A 349 16.46 31.30 13.84
C ILE A 349 17.13 29.93 13.77
N ILE A 350 17.16 29.33 12.57
CA ILE A 350 17.84 28.07 12.33
C ILE A 350 19.34 28.28 12.58
N GLY A 351 19.94 27.41 13.41
CA GLY A 351 21.33 27.55 13.84
C GLY A 351 21.54 28.33 15.14
N ASP A 352 20.49 28.89 15.75
CA ASP A 352 20.61 29.61 17.03
C ASP A 352 21.20 28.72 18.14
N GLY A 353 22.05 29.28 18.99
CA GLY A 353 22.79 28.54 20.02
C GLY A 353 24.00 27.71 19.52
N GLY A 354 24.43 27.90 18.27
CA GLY A 354 25.66 27.29 17.71
C GLY A 354 25.46 25.95 16.99
N SER A 355 24.24 25.64 16.57
CA SER A 355 23.96 24.45 15.75
C SER A 355 24.22 24.71 14.27
N THR A 356 24.75 23.71 13.57
CA THR A 356 25.07 23.80 12.15
C THR A 356 23.80 23.84 11.31
N LEU A 357 23.84 24.56 10.18
CA LEU A 357 22.87 24.36 9.09
C LEU A 357 23.26 23.05 8.38
N TYR A 358 22.43 22.02 8.48
CA TYR A 358 22.79 20.69 7.97
C TYR A 358 22.66 20.61 6.45
N GLY A 359 21.54 21.02 5.89
CA GLY A 359 21.35 21.13 4.43
C GLY A 359 20.15 21.98 4.07
N PHE A 360 19.62 21.78 2.86
CA PHE A 360 18.50 22.58 2.32
C PHE A 360 17.26 21.75 2.00
N TYR A 361 17.29 20.45 2.26
CA TYR A 361 16.18 19.60 1.90
C TYR A 361 15.00 19.77 2.86
N VAL A 362 13.82 19.54 2.30
CA VAL A 362 12.55 19.46 3.04
C VAL A 362 11.96 18.07 2.88
N GLY A 363 11.06 17.70 3.77
CA GLY A 363 10.43 16.40 3.71
C GLY A 363 9.37 16.19 4.76
N ILE A 364 8.94 14.95 4.84
CA ILE A 364 8.07 14.45 5.90
C ILE A 364 8.84 13.41 6.69
N GLY A 365 8.55 13.32 7.98
CA GLY A 365 9.15 12.30 8.82
C GLY A 365 8.15 11.77 9.83
N TYR A 366 8.54 10.69 10.48
CA TYR A 366 7.88 10.27 11.70
C TYR A 366 8.90 9.81 12.72
N TRP A 367 8.48 9.86 13.98
CA TRP A 367 9.29 9.49 15.13
C TRP A 367 8.60 8.38 15.88
N GLU A 368 9.23 7.20 15.88
CA GLU A 368 8.65 5.99 16.47
C GLU A 368 9.08 5.78 17.93
N ASP A 369 8.12 5.48 18.80
CA ASP A 369 8.36 4.97 20.15
C ASP A 369 8.28 3.43 20.17
N PRO A 370 9.43 2.70 20.22
CA PRO A 370 9.45 1.25 20.15
C PRO A 370 8.85 0.54 21.39
N HIS A 371 8.46 1.29 22.44
CA HIS A 371 7.94 0.72 23.69
C HIS A 371 6.50 0.20 23.58
N THR A 372 5.69 0.71 22.65
CA THR A 372 4.25 0.38 22.59
C THR A 372 3.97 -0.88 21.76
N GLY A 373 4.84 -1.20 20.79
CA GLY A 373 4.63 -2.32 19.86
C GLY A 373 3.46 -2.11 18.89
N GLU A 374 2.83 -0.93 18.90
CA GLU A 374 1.75 -0.54 17.98
C GLU A 374 2.32 0.44 16.95
N GLN A 375 2.19 0.11 15.67
CA GLN A 375 2.64 0.99 14.58
C GLN A 375 1.72 2.20 14.45
N ALA A 376 2.29 3.40 14.36
CA ALA A 376 1.49 4.55 13.96
C ALA A 376 1.15 4.54 12.47
N ILE A 377 -0.12 4.81 12.22
CA ILE A 377 -0.68 4.88 10.88
C ILE A 377 -1.19 6.28 10.67
N TYR A 378 -0.56 6.96 9.73
CA TYR A 378 -1.00 8.25 9.21
C TYR A 378 -1.48 8.09 7.80
N GLN A 379 -2.50 8.86 7.48
CA GLN A 379 -2.98 8.97 6.13
C GLN A 379 -2.78 10.40 5.65
N PHE A 380 -2.31 10.52 4.42
CA PHE A 380 -1.93 11.79 3.82
C PHE A 380 -2.89 12.11 2.68
N ASP A 381 -3.22 13.38 2.53
CA ASP A 381 -4.03 13.88 1.42
C ASP A 381 -3.16 14.66 0.45
N TYR A 382 -2.43 15.66 0.93
CA TYR A 382 -1.49 16.40 0.10
C TYR A 382 -0.31 16.95 0.89
N PHE A 383 0.74 17.26 0.14
CA PHE A 383 1.87 18.04 0.57
C PHE A 383 2.12 19.16 -0.45
N LYS A 384 2.16 20.40 0.04
CA LYS A 384 2.32 21.61 -0.78
C LYS A 384 3.42 22.50 -0.25
N ILE A 385 4.12 23.16 -1.18
CA ILE A 385 5.04 24.26 -0.90
C ILE A 385 4.58 25.45 -1.71
N PHE A 386 4.36 26.59 -1.08
CA PHE A 386 3.89 27.79 -1.76
C PHE A 386 4.43 29.06 -1.10
N LEU A 387 4.38 30.18 -1.81
CA LEU A 387 4.78 31.48 -1.28
C LEU A 387 3.70 32.06 -0.38
N GLU A 388 4.10 32.68 0.74
CA GLU A 388 3.15 33.28 1.69
C GLU A 388 2.19 34.29 1.00
N GLY A 389 2.65 34.98 -0.04
CA GLY A 389 1.85 35.91 -0.83
C GLY A 389 1.07 35.31 -2.02
N ALA A 390 1.26 34.03 -2.35
CA ALA A 390 0.66 33.38 -3.51
C ALA A 390 0.21 31.92 -3.22
N PRO A 391 -0.75 31.72 -2.30
CA PRO A 391 -1.17 30.37 -1.87
C PRO A 391 -1.90 29.56 -2.95
N SER A 392 -2.42 30.21 -4.00
CA SER A 392 -3.10 29.55 -5.11
C SER A 392 -2.15 29.04 -6.20
N ASP A 393 -0.86 29.32 -6.10
CA ASP A 393 0.16 28.96 -7.08
C ASP A 393 1.33 28.26 -6.36
N PRO A 394 1.19 26.95 -6.06
CA PRO A 394 2.20 26.22 -5.33
C PRO A 394 3.47 26.04 -6.16
N LEU A 395 4.62 26.24 -5.51
CA LEU A 395 5.94 25.88 -6.04
C LEU A 395 6.05 24.36 -6.21
N TYR A 396 5.40 23.61 -5.32
CA TYR A 396 5.33 22.16 -5.36
C TYR A 396 3.99 21.66 -4.80
N GLU A 397 3.42 20.62 -5.42
CA GLU A 397 2.23 19.94 -4.92
C GLU A 397 2.25 18.44 -5.30
N THR A 398 1.96 17.61 -4.30
CA THR A 398 1.67 16.19 -4.48
C THR A 398 0.47 15.80 -3.64
N ASN A 399 -0.39 14.95 -4.21
CA ASN A 399 -1.62 14.48 -3.54
C ASN A 399 -1.48 13.05 -3.02
N PHE A 400 -0.25 12.51 -2.94
CA PHE A 400 0.03 11.11 -2.55
C PHE A 400 -0.79 10.03 -3.30
N ASP A 401 -1.51 10.42 -4.34
CA ASP A 401 -2.41 9.58 -5.14
C ASP A 401 -1.68 8.80 -6.23
N ASN A 402 -0.43 9.17 -6.50
CA ASN A 402 0.41 8.60 -7.55
C ASN A 402 1.74 8.09 -6.96
N PRO A 403 1.90 6.78 -6.73
CA PRO A 403 3.11 6.18 -6.18
C PRO A 403 4.35 6.42 -7.03
N ASP A 404 4.23 6.43 -8.36
CA ASP A 404 5.39 6.62 -9.25
C ASP A 404 5.93 8.04 -9.15
N LYS A 405 5.06 9.05 -9.07
CA LYS A 405 5.46 10.44 -8.83
C LYS A 405 6.19 10.56 -7.48
N PHE A 406 5.67 9.91 -6.45
CA PHE A 406 6.30 9.87 -5.13
C PHE A 406 7.69 9.22 -5.21
N HIS A 407 7.84 8.06 -5.84
CA HIS A 407 9.14 7.37 -5.99
C HIS A 407 10.18 8.12 -6.83
N MET A 408 9.74 8.95 -7.78
CA MET A 408 10.67 9.74 -8.61
C MET A 408 11.15 11.02 -7.93
N GLU A 409 10.30 11.61 -7.09
CA GLU A 409 10.55 12.93 -6.49
C GLU A 409 10.91 12.86 -5.01
N TRP A 410 10.75 11.71 -4.37
CA TRP A 410 11.02 11.52 -2.95
C TRP A 410 11.96 10.36 -2.70
N THR A 411 12.91 10.57 -1.79
CA THR A 411 13.88 9.57 -1.33
C THR A 411 13.61 9.24 0.14
N GLU A 412 13.40 7.95 0.44
CA GLU A 412 13.33 7.43 1.81
C GLU A 412 14.74 7.27 2.38
N GLU A 413 14.93 7.80 3.60
CA GLU A 413 16.16 7.74 4.38
C GLU A 413 15.78 7.38 5.82
N GLY A 414 16.48 6.42 6.44
CA GLY A 414 16.14 5.91 7.76
C GLY A 414 17.35 5.51 8.59
#